data_AF-A0A9W8PKM7-F1
#
_entry.id   AF-A0A9W8PKM7-F1
#
_cell.length_a   1.000
_cell.length_b   1.000
_cell.length_c   1.000
_cell.angle_alpha   90.00
_cell.angle_beta   90.00
_cell.angle_gamma   90.00
#
_symmetry.space_group_name_H-M   'P 1'
#
loop_
_entity.id
_entity.type
_entity.pdbx_description
1 polymer ?
#
loop_
_entity_poly.entity_id
_entity_poly.type
_entity_poly.pdbx_seq_one_letter_code
_entity_poly.pdbx_strand_id
1 'polypeptide(L)'
;MSAPTSPTMDENEYEKTLLQLRCFDTMFLVDDSEAMQPYWPEIKTLIERIAPICAKHDPDGVDLYFVNHRPGGMLAKIPGVQSIRKSGYTHIGGFVGSMLLTSKGKQVGSIFDKVQPGGKCNMGARLGGLLKWYCDKFTAGEEKAALNIIVLTAGQFDDDMKTPLIEAARALDEAKAPIHQAGVQLFRLGGPNLERQKTLQHLDDELHKEAGTRDIVDTVTWSGHGTAMSEDELLKVVLGAVIKKIDIRASELHLDNTAPTARADRDYDEENVI
;
A
#
# COMPACT_ATOMS: atom_id res chain seq x y z
N MET A 1 -31.61 -11.99 20.32
CA MET A 1 -31.57 -11.71 18.88
C MET A 1 -30.11 -11.81 18.47
N SER A 2 -29.74 -12.92 17.83
CA SER A 2 -28.36 -13.11 17.34
C SER A 2 -28.19 -12.25 16.10
N ALA A 3 -27.11 -11.46 16.02
CA ALA A 3 -26.76 -10.72 14.82
C ALA A 3 -26.60 -11.69 13.64
N PRO A 4 -27.01 -11.33 12.42
CA PRO A 4 -26.75 -12.16 11.24
C PRO A 4 -25.24 -12.25 11.06
N THR A 5 -24.69 -13.47 11.11
CA THR A 5 -23.33 -13.75 10.69
C THR A 5 -23.24 -13.51 9.20
N SER A 6 -22.40 -12.57 8.77
CA SER A 6 -22.04 -12.36 7.37
C SER A 6 -21.65 -13.71 6.74
N PRO A 7 -22.10 -14.03 5.51
CA PRO A 7 -21.69 -15.25 4.85
C PRO A 7 -20.17 -15.23 4.64
N THR A 8 -19.49 -16.27 5.11
CA THR A 8 -18.06 -16.50 4.83
C THR A 8 -17.87 -16.75 3.34
N MET A 9 -16.98 -16.02 2.67
CA MET A 9 -16.64 -16.25 1.26
C MET A 9 -16.21 -17.69 1.03
N ASP A 10 -16.56 -18.27 -0.12
CA ASP A 10 -16.05 -19.58 -0.49
C ASP A 10 -14.56 -19.49 -0.89
N GLU A 11 -13.78 -20.54 -0.66
CA GLU A 11 -12.32 -20.57 -0.88
C GLU A 11 -11.94 -20.31 -2.36
N ASN A 12 -12.82 -20.68 -3.30
CA ASN A 12 -12.60 -20.48 -4.73
C ASN A 12 -12.82 -19.01 -5.14
N GLU A 13 -13.79 -18.34 -4.52
CA GLU A 13 -14.07 -16.91 -4.68
C GLU A 13 -12.96 -16.07 -4.03
N TYR A 14 -12.45 -16.50 -2.87
CA TYR A 14 -11.30 -15.88 -2.21
C TYR A 14 -10.06 -15.89 -3.12
N GLU A 15 -9.67 -17.05 -3.64
CA GLU A 15 -8.51 -17.17 -4.55
C GLU A 15 -8.71 -16.41 -5.86
N LYS A 16 -9.91 -16.43 -6.44
CA LYS A 16 -10.24 -15.60 -7.62
C LYS A 16 -10.10 -14.11 -7.35
N THR A 17 -10.47 -13.67 -6.16
CA THR A 17 -10.34 -12.26 -5.76
C THR A 17 -8.88 -11.88 -5.59
N LEU A 18 -8.07 -12.74 -4.96
CA LEU A 18 -6.63 -12.53 -4.85
C LEU A 18 -5.90 -12.52 -6.20
N LEU A 19 -6.37 -13.30 -7.19
CA LEU A 19 -5.79 -13.27 -8.53
C LEU A 19 -5.87 -11.88 -9.20
N GLN A 20 -6.76 -11.00 -8.75
CA GLN A 20 -6.84 -9.62 -9.25
C GLN A 20 -5.60 -8.80 -8.88
N LEU A 21 -4.87 -9.18 -7.83
CA LEU A 21 -3.59 -8.54 -7.45
C LEU A 21 -2.55 -8.57 -8.57
N ARG A 22 -2.66 -9.51 -9.52
CA ARG A 22 -1.77 -9.61 -10.70
C ARG A 22 -1.80 -8.37 -11.59
N CYS A 23 -2.81 -7.53 -11.48
CA CYS A 23 -2.94 -6.31 -12.27
C CYS A 23 -2.39 -5.07 -11.59
N PHE A 24 -1.97 -5.18 -10.33
CA PHE A 24 -1.55 -4.07 -9.50
C PHE A 24 -0.05 -4.09 -9.22
N ASP A 25 0.61 -2.93 -9.17
CA ASP A 25 1.86 -2.72 -8.42
C ASP A 25 1.49 -2.61 -6.97
N THR A 26 1.90 -3.54 -6.12
CA THR A 26 1.61 -3.43 -4.70
C THR A 26 2.79 -2.82 -3.94
N MET A 27 2.55 -1.67 -3.33
CA MET A 27 3.53 -0.96 -2.51
C MET A 27 3.02 -0.82 -1.07
N PHE A 28 3.84 -1.20 -0.10
CA PHE A 28 3.60 -0.88 1.29
C PHE A 28 4.29 0.44 1.66
N LEU A 29 3.58 1.34 2.33
CA LEU A 29 4.16 2.55 2.93
C LEU A 29 3.95 2.51 4.45
N VAL A 30 5.03 2.27 5.18
CA VAL A 30 4.99 2.10 6.63
C VAL A 30 5.36 3.41 7.32
N ASP A 31 4.45 3.88 8.18
CA ASP A 31 4.72 4.91 9.17
C ASP A 31 5.77 4.38 10.16
N ASP A 32 6.95 4.99 10.17
CA ASP A 32 8.02 4.75 11.14
C ASP A 32 8.28 5.99 12.01
N SER A 33 7.25 6.81 12.24
CA SER A 33 7.32 7.96 13.15
C SER A 33 7.32 7.53 14.63
N GLU A 34 7.59 8.48 15.52
CA GLU A 34 7.57 8.22 16.98
C GLU A 34 6.21 7.69 17.48
N ALA A 35 5.10 8.08 16.84
CA ALA A 35 3.75 7.63 17.20
C ALA A 35 3.55 6.11 17.04
N MET A 36 4.45 5.45 16.32
CA MET A 36 4.40 4.02 16.02
C MET A 36 5.11 3.15 17.05
N GLN A 37 5.81 3.73 18.02
CA GLN A 37 6.50 3.00 19.11
C GLN A 37 5.63 1.89 19.75
N PRO A 38 4.36 2.12 20.12
CA PRO A 38 3.55 1.09 20.76
C PRO A 38 3.11 -0.05 19.83
N TYR A 39 3.12 0.18 18.51
CA TYR A 39 2.53 -0.72 17.51
C TYR A 39 3.58 -1.38 16.62
N TRP A 40 4.87 -1.07 16.80
CA TRP A 40 5.94 -1.57 15.94
C TRP A 40 6.02 -3.11 15.84
N PRO A 41 5.88 -3.87 16.96
CA PRO A 41 5.84 -5.33 16.88
C PRO A 41 4.63 -5.86 16.09
N GLU A 42 3.49 -5.18 16.17
CA GLU A 42 2.27 -5.53 15.43
C GLU A 42 2.45 -5.29 13.94
N ILE A 43 3.07 -4.17 13.54
CA ILE A 43 3.39 -3.90 12.13
C ILE A 43 4.29 -4.99 11.55
N LYS A 44 5.36 -5.39 12.26
CA LYS A 44 6.26 -6.44 11.77
C LYS A 44 5.48 -7.73 11.49
N THR A 45 4.66 -8.15 12.45
CA THR A 45 3.81 -9.35 12.33
C THR A 45 2.82 -9.23 11.17
N LEU A 46 2.23 -8.05 10.99
CA LEU A 46 1.28 -7.78 9.92
C LEU A 46 1.96 -7.88 8.55
N ILE A 47 3.11 -7.24 8.35
CA ILE A 47 3.87 -7.30 7.09
C ILE A 47 4.30 -8.74 6.77
N GLU A 48 4.79 -9.49 7.76
CA GLU A 48 5.13 -10.91 7.59
C GLU A 48 3.94 -11.77 7.15
N ARG A 49 2.70 -11.31 7.38
CA ARG A 49 1.48 -11.98 6.97
C ARG A 49 0.92 -11.50 5.62
N ILE A 50 0.85 -10.19 5.39
CA ILE A 50 0.15 -9.61 4.22
C ILE A 50 1.05 -9.52 2.98
N ALA A 51 2.35 -9.25 3.16
CA ALA A 51 3.26 -9.09 2.04
C ALA A 51 3.45 -10.39 1.23
N PRO A 52 3.57 -11.59 1.85
CA PRO A 52 3.64 -12.85 1.09
C PRO A 52 2.43 -13.09 0.18
N ILE A 53 1.24 -12.70 0.62
CA ILE A 53 0.00 -12.84 -0.17
C ILE A 53 0.08 -11.93 -1.40
N CYS A 54 0.41 -10.65 -1.19
CA CYS A 54 0.54 -9.70 -2.29
C CYS A 54 1.63 -10.14 -3.28
N ALA A 55 2.82 -10.49 -2.78
CA ALA A 55 3.97 -10.87 -3.60
C ALA A 55 3.76 -12.17 -4.38
N LYS A 56 2.97 -13.13 -3.87
CA LYS A 56 2.62 -14.35 -4.60
C LYS A 56 1.82 -14.04 -5.88
N HIS A 57 1.08 -12.95 -5.88
CA HIS A 57 0.23 -12.53 -6.98
C HIS A 57 0.78 -11.32 -7.74
N ASP A 58 1.92 -10.74 -7.36
CA ASP A 58 2.56 -9.65 -8.10
C ASP A 58 3.75 -10.19 -8.94
N PRO A 59 3.73 -10.09 -10.28
CA PRO A 59 4.75 -10.69 -11.15
C PRO A 59 6.20 -10.27 -10.86
N ASP A 60 6.43 -9.07 -10.32
CA ASP A 60 7.77 -8.57 -9.99
C ASP A 60 8.00 -8.38 -8.47
N GLY A 61 7.10 -8.94 -7.66
CA GLY A 61 7.09 -8.82 -6.21
C GLY A 61 6.47 -7.51 -5.73
N VAL A 62 6.62 -7.22 -4.44
CA VAL A 62 6.09 -5.99 -3.83
C VAL A 62 7.20 -5.04 -3.43
N ASP A 63 6.84 -3.79 -3.17
CA ASP A 63 7.73 -2.81 -2.56
C ASP A 63 7.38 -2.50 -1.12
N LEU A 64 8.39 -2.13 -0.33
CA LEU A 64 8.24 -1.65 1.03
C LEU A 64 9.01 -0.34 1.24
N TYR A 65 8.27 0.72 1.51
CA TYR A 65 8.79 2.04 1.87
C TYR A 65 8.48 2.37 3.31
N PHE A 66 9.25 3.30 3.84
CA PHE A 66 9.01 3.92 5.12
C PHE A 66 8.84 5.44 4.94
N VAL A 67 8.16 6.09 5.89
CA VAL A 67 8.02 7.56 5.90
C VAL A 67 9.39 8.23 6.05
N ASN A 68 10.19 7.80 7.02
CA ASN A 68 11.46 8.40 7.40
C ASN A 68 12.68 7.57 6.97
N HIS A 69 12.62 6.25 7.11
CA HIS A 69 13.74 5.36 6.79
C HIS A 69 14.00 5.27 5.29
N ARG A 70 15.29 5.18 4.94
CA ARG A 70 15.78 5.04 3.56
C ARG A 70 16.89 3.99 3.55
N PRO A 71 16.82 2.94 2.72
CA PRO A 71 17.96 2.06 2.50
C PRO A 71 19.11 2.88 1.87
N GLY A 72 20.35 2.63 2.29
CA GLY A 72 21.53 3.40 1.85
C GLY A 72 22.04 4.46 2.86
N GLY A 73 21.39 4.61 4.01
CA GLY A 73 21.91 5.42 5.13
C GLY A 73 21.66 6.93 4.99
N MET A 74 22.49 7.76 5.62
CA MET A 74 22.22 9.19 5.80
C MET A 74 22.24 9.98 4.48
N LEU A 75 23.10 9.62 3.52
CA LEU A 75 23.21 10.31 2.23
C LEU A 75 21.94 10.13 1.36
N ALA A 76 21.27 8.98 1.49
CA ALA A 76 20.01 8.70 0.81
C ALA A 76 18.86 9.64 1.22
N LYS A 77 19.00 10.38 2.33
CA LYS A 77 18.02 11.37 2.79
C LYS A 77 18.19 12.76 2.16
N ILE A 78 19.29 12.99 1.43
CA ILE A 78 19.54 14.28 0.80
C ILE A 78 18.61 14.44 -0.42
N PRO A 79 17.83 15.53 -0.50
CA PRO A 79 16.96 15.79 -1.65
C PRO A 79 17.73 15.76 -2.97
N GLY A 80 17.20 15.04 -3.96
CA GLY A 80 17.81 14.91 -5.29
C GLY A 80 18.94 13.89 -5.41
N VAL A 81 19.43 13.30 -4.32
CA VAL A 81 20.49 12.26 -4.36
C VAL A 81 19.90 10.90 -4.74
N GLN A 82 18.76 10.53 -4.16
CA GLN A 82 18.11 9.26 -4.44
C GLN A 82 16.72 9.52 -5.03
N SER A 83 16.43 8.89 -6.17
CA SER A 83 15.06 8.85 -6.70
C SER A 83 14.14 8.26 -5.65
N ILE A 84 12.92 8.81 -5.53
CA ILE A 84 11.95 8.33 -4.55
C ILE A 84 11.66 6.83 -4.73
N ARG A 85 11.71 6.35 -5.97
CA ARG A 85 11.49 4.95 -6.31
C ARG A 85 12.62 4.03 -5.83
N LYS A 86 13.85 4.54 -5.74
CA LYS A 86 15.04 3.82 -5.21
C LYS A 86 15.14 3.84 -3.69
N SER A 87 14.22 4.53 -3.03
CA SER A 87 14.35 4.92 -1.63
C SER A 87 13.56 4.02 -0.66
N GLY A 88 13.21 2.82 -1.14
CA GLY A 88 12.56 1.73 -0.40
C GLY A 88 13.20 0.38 -0.74
N TYR A 89 12.67 -0.68 -0.14
CA TYR A 89 13.05 -2.05 -0.44
C TYR A 89 12.15 -2.55 -1.57
N THR A 90 12.73 -2.80 -2.74
CA THR A 90 11.97 -3.07 -3.97
C THR A 90 12.14 -4.52 -4.42
N HIS A 91 11.20 -5.01 -5.23
CA HIS A 91 11.21 -6.38 -5.77
C HIS A 91 11.29 -7.46 -4.68
N ILE A 92 10.50 -7.31 -3.62
CA ILE A 92 10.37 -8.33 -2.57
C ILE A 92 9.43 -9.41 -3.10
N GLY A 93 9.99 -10.51 -3.60
CA GLY A 93 9.21 -11.59 -4.22
C GLY A 93 9.87 -12.97 -4.20
N GLY A 94 11.05 -13.12 -3.59
CA GLY A 94 11.68 -14.43 -3.46
C GLY A 94 11.01 -15.27 -2.37
N PHE A 95 10.92 -16.59 -2.54
CA PHE A 95 10.30 -17.47 -1.53
C PHE A 95 11.19 -18.65 -1.14
N VAL A 96 11.17 -19.00 0.15
CA VAL A 96 11.63 -20.29 0.68
C VAL A 96 10.52 -20.86 1.56
N GLY A 97 9.81 -21.87 1.08
CA GLY A 97 8.56 -22.29 1.70
C GLY A 97 7.52 -21.16 1.67
N SER A 98 6.89 -20.85 2.79
CA SER A 98 5.95 -19.70 2.93
C SER A 98 6.64 -18.36 3.22
N MET A 99 7.96 -18.34 3.37
CA MET A 99 8.72 -17.18 3.81
C MET A 99 9.06 -16.27 2.65
N LEU A 100 8.61 -15.02 2.70
CA LEU A 100 8.92 -13.98 1.72
C LEU A 100 10.29 -13.36 1.96
N LEU A 101 11.07 -13.27 0.90
CA LEU A 101 12.44 -12.78 0.87
C LEU A 101 12.56 -11.51 0.04
N THR A 102 13.36 -10.58 0.55
CA THR A 102 13.94 -9.47 -0.19
C THR A 102 14.80 -9.96 -1.36
N SER A 103 15.13 -9.06 -2.28
CA SER A 103 16.07 -9.32 -3.39
C SER A 103 17.45 -9.84 -2.94
N LYS A 104 17.81 -9.71 -1.66
CA LYS A 104 19.07 -10.22 -1.07
C LYS A 104 18.92 -11.56 -0.35
N GLY A 105 17.78 -12.22 -0.49
CA GLY A 105 17.51 -13.50 0.16
C GLY A 105 17.30 -13.40 1.69
N LYS A 106 17.10 -12.19 2.23
CA LYS A 106 16.73 -11.99 3.65
C LYS A 106 15.22 -11.94 3.80
N GLN A 107 14.70 -12.46 4.92
CA GLN A 107 13.27 -12.37 5.23
C GLN A 107 12.79 -10.92 5.28
N VAL A 108 11.59 -10.65 4.76
CA VAL A 108 11.00 -9.30 4.81
C VAL A 108 10.95 -8.74 6.24
N GLY A 109 10.66 -9.58 7.23
CA GLY A 109 10.64 -9.22 8.65
C GLY A 109 11.96 -8.69 9.19
N SER A 110 13.10 -9.08 8.60
CA SER A 110 14.43 -8.62 9.03
C SER A 110 14.69 -7.14 8.71
N ILE A 111 13.87 -6.53 7.84
CA ILE A 111 13.91 -5.09 7.59
C ILE A 111 13.59 -4.32 8.88
N PHE A 112 12.63 -4.81 9.66
CA PHE A 112 12.18 -4.19 10.92
C PHE A 112 13.21 -4.30 12.04
N ASP A 113 14.23 -5.14 11.91
CA ASP A 113 15.35 -5.19 12.86
C ASP A 113 16.30 -4.00 12.63
N LYS A 114 16.32 -3.42 11.41
CA LYS A 114 17.14 -2.26 11.03
C LYS A 114 16.41 -0.92 11.19
N VAL A 115 15.08 -0.93 11.30
CA VAL A 115 14.24 0.28 11.36
C VAL A 115 13.61 0.39 12.74
N GLN A 116 13.73 1.56 13.36
CA GLN A 116 13.12 1.85 14.65
C GLN A 116 12.22 3.09 14.51
N PRO A 117 11.03 3.11 15.15
CA PRO A 117 10.14 4.25 15.09
C PRO A 117 10.79 5.52 15.66
N GLY A 118 10.68 6.64 14.95
CA GLY A 118 11.18 7.92 15.42
C GLY A 118 10.95 9.05 14.44
N GLY A 119 11.05 10.28 14.95
CA GLY A 119 10.81 11.48 14.15
C GLY A 119 9.33 11.71 13.82
N LYS A 120 9.08 12.66 12.92
CA LYS A 120 7.75 13.09 12.51
C LYS A 120 7.13 12.15 11.49
N CYS A 121 5.81 12.13 11.41
CA CYS A 121 5.05 11.46 10.36
C CYS A 121 4.75 12.43 9.22
N ASN A 122 5.74 12.71 8.37
CA ASN A 122 5.55 13.47 7.13
C ASN A 122 5.01 12.57 6.00
N MET A 123 3.86 11.94 6.26
CA MET A 123 3.24 10.95 5.37
C MET A 123 2.82 11.59 4.05
N GLY A 124 2.26 12.80 4.08
CA GLY A 124 1.78 13.51 2.89
C GLY A 124 2.87 13.75 1.87
N ALA A 125 4.02 14.26 2.31
CA ALA A 125 5.19 14.47 1.47
C ALA A 125 5.71 13.15 0.88
N ARG A 126 5.76 12.08 1.69
CA ARG A 126 6.27 10.78 1.24
C ARG A 126 5.34 10.12 0.23
N LEU A 127 4.05 10.03 0.57
CA LEU A 127 3.01 9.47 -0.28
C LEU A 127 2.87 10.27 -1.58
N GLY A 128 2.84 11.60 -1.48
CA GLY A 128 2.74 12.50 -2.62
C GLY A 128 3.86 12.32 -3.63
N GLY A 129 5.10 12.15 -3.18
CA GLY A 129 6.21 11.86 -4.09
C GLY A 129 6.05 10.52 -4.83
N LEU A 130 5.54 9.48 -4.16
CA LEU A 130 5.33 8.16 -4.77
C LEU A 130 4.19 8.22 -5.79
N LEU A 131 3.06 8.83 -5.42
CA LEU A 131 1.92 9.05 -6.30
C LEU A 131 2.29 9.91 -7.50
N LYS A 132 3.04 10.99 -7.30
CA LYS A 132 3.49 11.86 -8.39
C LYS A 132 4.39 11.09 -9.36
N TRP A 133 5.38 10.36 -8.85
CA TRP A 133 6.26 9.54 -9.70
C TRP A 133 5.43 8.56 -10.54
N TYR A 134 4.47 7.88 -9.93
CA TYR A 134 3.60 6.95 -10.65
C TYR A 134 2.74 7.65 -11.72
N CYS A 135 2.08 8.76 -11.38
CA CYS A 135 1.26 9.51 -12.34
C CYS A 135 2.10 10.01 -13.52
N ASP A 136 3.31 10.53 -13.27
CA ASP A 136 4.23 10.97 -14.33
C ASP A 136 4.56 9.81 -15.30
N LYS A 137 4.84 8.61 -14.75
CA LYS A 137 5.14 7.40 -15.55
C LYS A 137 3.94 6.84 -16.28
N PHE A 138 2.76 6.88 -15.66
CA PHE A 138 1.51 6.48 -16.28
C PHE A 138 1.16 7.38 -17.47
N THR A 139 1.21 8.70 -17.28
CA THR A 139 0.93 9.67 -18.34
C THR A 139 1.95 9.61 -19.49
N ALA A 140 3.20 9.26 -19.20
CA ALA A 140 4.23 9.01 -20.22
C ALA A 140 4.03 7.68 -20.99
N GLY A 141 3.10 6.81 -20.55
CA GLY A 141 2.88 5.49 -21.12
C GLY A 141 3.96 4.46 -20.78
N GLU A 142 4.83 4.80 -19.82
CA GLU A 142 5.90 3.93 -19.32
C GLU A 142 5.39 2.94 -18.26
N GLU A 143 4.37 3.34 -17.49
CA GLU A 143 3.69 2.49 -16.51
C GLU A 143 2.24 2.24 -16.94
N LYS A 144 1.81 0.97 -16.99
CA LYS A 144 0.45 0.59 -17.38
C LYS A 144 -0.30 -0.16 -16.29
N ALA A 145 0.41 -0.78 -15.36
CA ALA A 145 -0.24 -1.50 -14.29
C ALA A 145 -0.92 -0.52 -13.33
N ALA A 146 -2.02 -0.95 -12.72
CA ALA A 146 -2.68 -0.17 -11.70
C ALA A 146 -1.82 -0.12 -10.44
N LEU A 147 -1.97 0.91 -9.61
CA LEU A 147 -1.21 1.07 -8.38
C LEU A 147 -2.06 0.72 -7.15
N ASN A 148 -1.52 -0.08 -6.25
CA ASN A 148 -2.10 -0.37 -4.95
C ASN A 148 -1.10 0.02 -3.84
N ILE A 149 -1.30 1.17 -3.20
CA ILE A 149 -0.50 1.57 -2.02
C ILE A 149 -1.23 1.17 -0.75
N ILE A 150 -0.63 0.31 0.07
CA ILE A 150 -1.12 -0.04 1.40
C ILE A 150 -0.30 0.71 2.45
N VAL A 151 -0.90 1.73 3.06
CA VAL A 151 -0.30 2.56 4.10
C VAL A 151 -0.58 1.95 5.48
N LEU A 152 0.47 1.63 6.24
CA LEU A 152 0.35 1.17 7.63
C LEU A 152 0.70 2.31 8.58
N THR A 153 -0.25 2.77 9.40
CA THR A 153 -0.05 3.98 10.24
C THR A 153 -0.84 3.95 11.55
N ALA A 154 -0.39 4.72 12.56
CA ALA A 154 -1.17 5.01 13.75
C ALA A 154 -2.31 6.02 13.49
N GLY A 155 -2.31 6.68 12.33
CA GLY A 155 -3.28 7.70 11.93
C GLY A 155 -3.00 9.08 12.50
N GLN A 156 -1.74 9.38 12.81
CA GLN A 156 -1.27 10.71 13.21
C GLN A 156 -0.28 11.22 12.17
N PHE A 157 -0.61 12.35 11.54
CA PHE A 157 0.20 12.96 10.47
C PHE A 157 0.66 14.35 10.89
N ASP A 158 1.91 14.69 10.59
CA ASP A 158 2.53 15.99 10.90
C ASP A 158 2.53 16.96 9.70
N ASP A 159 2.03 16.51 8.54
CA ASP A 159 1.90 17.26 7.30
C ASP A 159 0.56 17.01 6.59
N ASP A 160 0.37 17.65 5.43
CA ASP A 160 -0.87 17.59 4.67
C ASP A 160 -0.99 16.32 3.81
N MET A 161 -1.98 15.48 4.15
CA MET A 161 -2.36 14.30 3.39
C MET A 161 -3.32 14.59 2.24
N LYS A 162 -4.07 15.70 2.28
CA LYS A 162 -5.18 15.96 1.35
C LYS A 162 -4.69 16.33 -0.04
N THR A 163 -3.82 17.34 -0.11
CA THR A 163 -3.26 17.82 -1.39
C THR A 163 -2.67 16.69 -2.25
N PRO A 164 -1.74 15.85 -1.76
CA PRO A 164 -1.12 14.83 -2.61
C PRO A 164 -2.10 13.79 -3.15
N LEU A 165 -3.14 13.44 -2.38
CA LEU A 165 -4.20 12.54 -2.81
C LEU A 165 -5.08 13.17 -3.90
N ILE A 166 -5.47 14.43 -3.71
CA ILE A 166 -6.27 15.19 -4.69
C ILE A 166 -5.50 15.37 -6.00
N GLU A 167 -4.22 15.74 -5.93
CA GLU A 167 -3.37 15.94 -7.10
C GLU A 167 -3.23 14.66 -7.93
N ALA A 168 -3.02 13.51 -7.27
CA ALA A 168 -2.97 12.22 -7.93
C ALA A 168 -4.31 11.85 -8.58
N ALA A 169 -5.43 12.03 -7.87
CA ALA A 169 -6.77 11.76 -8.40
C ALA A 169 -7.06 12.62 -9.65
N ARG A 170 -6.73 13.91 -9.62
CA ARG A 170 -6.88 14.82 -10.77
C ARG A 170 -6.01 14.40 -11.95
N ALA A 171 -4.74 14.09 -11.73
CA ALA A 171 -3.84 13.66 -12.79
C ALA A 171 -4.38 12.42 -13.53
N LEU A 172 -4.94 11.47 -12.80
CA LEU A 172 -5.55 10.26 -13.37
C LEU A 172 -6.87 10.56 -14.09
N ASP A 173 -7.70 11.48 -13.59
CA ASP A 173 -8.91 11.95 -14.27
C ASP A 173 -8.60 12.65 -15.60
N GLU A 174 -7.61 13.54 -15.60
CA GLU A 174 -7.13 14.24 -16.79
C GLU A 174 -6.56 13.27 -17.83
N ALA A 175 -5.82 12.26 -17.38
CA ALA A 175 -5.30 11.19 -18.23
C ALA A 175 -6.38 10.20 -18.69
N LYS A 176 -7.64 10.36 -18.26
CA LYS A 176 -8.76 9.44 -18.53
C LYS A 176 -8.44 8.00 -18.15
N ALA A 177 -7.68 7.84 -17.07
CA ALA A 177 -7.29 6.53 -16.58
C ALA A 177 -8.51 5.73 -16.09
N PRO A 178 -8.49 4.39 -16.16
CA PRO A 178 -9.49 3.53 -15.54
C PRO A 178 -9.72 3.90 -14.07
N ILE A 179 -10.94 3.70 -13.56
CA ILE A 179 -11.30 4.11 -12.19
C ILE A 179 -10.45 3.40 -11.13
N HIS A 180 -9.99 2.19 -11.43
CA HIS A 180 -9.16 1.35 -10.56
C HIS A 180 -7.65 1.56 -10.77
N GLN A 181 -7.22 2.56 -11.57
CA GLN A 181 -5.80 2.75 -11.91
C GLN A 181 -4.92 3.05 -10.70
N ALA A 182 -5.45 3.60 -9.62
CA ALA A 182 -4.72 3.77 -8.37
C ALA A 182 -5.66 3.68 -7.17
N GLY A 183 -5.20 3.00 -6.12
CA GLY A 183 -5.83 2.96 -4.80
C GLY A 183 -4.80 3.14 -3.68
N VAL A 184 -5.19 3.88 -2.64
CA VAL A 184 -4.44 4.10 -1.40
C VAL A 184 -5.26 3.55 -0.24
N GLN A 185 -4.86 2.39 0.28
CA GLN A 185 -5.46 1.79 1.45
C GLN A 185 -4.81 2.33 2.73
N LEU A 186 -5.57 3.04 3.56
CA LEU A 186 -5.11 3.46 4.88
C LEU A 186 -5.47 2.40 5.92
N PHE A 187 -4.46 1.62 6.34
CA PHE A 187 -4.59 0.67 7.42
C PHE A 187 -4.14 1.29 8.75
N ARG A 188 -5.12 1.56 9.62
CA ARG A 188 -4.88 2.21 10.91
C ARG A 188 -4.66 1.18 12.02
N LEU A 189 -3.51 1.26 12.68
CA LEU A 189 -3.22 0.55 13.92
C LEU A 189 -3.65 1.36 15.15
N GLY A 190 -3.86 0.63 16.25
CA GLY A 190 -4.17 1.19 17.55
C GLY A 190 -5.67 1.34 17.85
N GLY A 191 -5.97 1.38 19.14
CA GLY A 191 -7.32 1.39 19.69
C GLY A 191 -8.17 2.63 19.34
N PRO A 192 -9.30 2.83 20.03
CA PRO A 192 -10.23 3.90 19.71
C PRO A 192 -9.61 5.27 20.00
N ASN A 193 -9.21 5.98 18.95
CA ASN A 193 -8.87 7.41 18.99
C ASN A 193 -9.76 8.14 17.99
N LEU A 194 -10.72 8.89 18.49
CA LEU A 194 -11.77 9.50 17.69
C LEU A 194 -11.23 10.52 16.68
N GLU A 195 -10.20 11.30 17.05
CA GLU A 195 -9.64 12.32 16.16
C GLU A 195 -8.88 11.68 14.99
N ARG A 196 -8.10 10.64 15.26
CA ARG A 196 -7.42 9.87 14.22
C ARG A 196 -8.43 9.16 13.31
N GLN A 197 -9.49 8.59 13.89
CA GLN A 197 -10.58 7.97 13.13
C GLN A 197 -11.29 8.96 12.21
N LYS A 198 -11.69 10.13 12.72
CA LYS A 198 -12.33 11.18 11.90
C LYS A 198 -11.41 11.65 10.77
N THR A 199 -10.11 11.78 11.04
CA THR A 199 -9.15 12.19 10.02
C THR A 199 -9.13 11.21 8.86
N LEU A 200 -8.98 9.91 9.12
CA LEU A 200 -8.96 8.90 8.07
C LEU A 200 -10.34 8.74 7.40
N GLN A 201 -11.43 8.78 8.17
CA GLN A 201 -12.79 8.71 7.62
C GLN A 201 -13.06 9.86 6.65
N HIS A 202 -12.56 11.05 6.95
CA HIS A 202 -12.68 12.19 6.05
C HIS A 202 -11.85 12.03 4.77
N LEU A 203 -10.63 11.47 4.86
CA LEU A 203 -9.80 11.17 3.68
C LEU A 203 -10.47 10.15 2.75
N ASP A 204 -11.21 9.20 3.32
CA ASP A 204 -11.94 8.14 2.64
C ASP A 204 -13.27 8.66 2.02
N ASP A 205 -14.21 9.10 2.88
CA ASP A 205 -15.57 9.39 2.45
C ASP A 205 -15.74 10.75 1.78
N GLU A 206 -15.02 11.78 2.23
CA GLU A 206 -15.38 13.18 1.95
C GLU A 206 -14.41 13.86 0.99
N LEU A 207 -13.12 13.50 1.03
CA LEU A 207 -12.07 14.19 0.28
C LEU A 207 -12.35 14.28 -1.23
N HIS A 208 -12.73 13.17 -1.86
CA HIS A 208 -13.01 13.13 -3.29
C HIS A 208 -14.25 13.95 -3.68
N LYS A 209 -15.26 14.01 -2.80
CA LYS A 209 -16.49 14.80 -2.99
C LYS A 209 -16.18 16.29 -2.94
N GLU A 210 -15.41 16.71 -1.93
CA GLU A 210 -14.99 18.10 -1.75
C GLU A 210 -14.10 18.58 -2.90
N ALA A 211 -13.22 17.71 -3.38
CA ALA A 211 -12.27 18.04 -4.45
C ALA A 211 -12.86 17.92 -5.87
N GLY A 212 -13.99 17.22 -6.02
CA GLY A 212 -14.62 16.93 -7.31
C GLY A 212 -13.81 15.97 -8.18
N THR A 213 -13.17 14.97 -7.58
CA THR A 213 -12.26 14.03 -8.26
C THR A 213 -12.77 12.59 -8.14
N ARG A 214 -12.14 11.66 -8.89
CA ARG A 214 -12.26 10.24 -8.57
C ARG A 214 -11.87 9.96 -7.11
N ASP A 215 -12.46 8.92 -6.57
CA ASP A 215 -12.14 8.43 -5.25
C ASP A 215 -11.08 7.33 -5.34
N ILE A 216 -9.96 7.50 -4.65
CA ILE A 216 -8.80 6.61 -4.67
C ILE A 216 -8.39 6.12 -3.27
N VAL A 217 -9.12 6.49 -2.22
CA VAL A 217 -8.75 6.17 -0.83
C VAL A 217 -9.76 5.16 -0.29
N ASP A 218 -9.30 4.23 0.54
CA ASP A 218 -10.16 3.41 1.41
C ASP A 218 -9.49 3.25 2.78
N THR A 219 -10.28 3.20 3.85
CA THR A 219 -9.75 3.02 5.21
C THR A 219 -10.16 1.68 5.83
N VAL A 220 -9.17 1.01 6.42
CA VAL A 220 -9.39 -0.13 7.32
C VAL A 220 -8.81 0.21 8.68
N THR A 221 -9.62 0.06 9.73
CA THR A 221 -9.17 0.19 11.12
C THR A 221 -9.00 -1.19 11.74
N TRP A 222 -7.84 -1.43 12.34
CA TRP A 222 -7.55 -2.60 13.16
C TRP A 222 -7.77 -2.29 14.63
N SER A 223 -8.70 -3.01 15.29
CA SER A 223 -9.05 -2.81 16.70
C SER A 223 -8.28 -3.70 17.69
N GLY A 224 -7.39 -4.58 17.20
CA GLY A 224 -6.47 -5.33 18.05
C GLY A 224 -7.10 -6.40 18.96
N HIS A 225 -8.33 -6.85 18.68
CA HIS A 225 -8.98 -7.89 19.47
C HIS A 225 -8.78 -9.29 18.88
N GLY A 226 -7.54 -9.80 18.91
CA GLY A 226 -7.24 -11.20 18.60
C GLY A 226 -5.94 -11.40 17.83
N THR A 227 -5.33 -12.57 17.99
CA THR A 227 -4.09 -13.00 17.33
C THR A 227 -4.27 -13.36 15.85
N ALA A 228 -5.47 -13.27 15.29
CA ALA A 228 -5.74 -13.63 13.90
C ALA A 228 -6.74 -12.66 13.25
N MET A 229 -6.28 -11.92 12.23
CA MET A 229 -7.19 -11.35 11.21
C MET A 229 -7.96 -12.48 10.53
N SER A 230 -9.23 -12.27 10.19
CA SER A 230 -9.96 -13.16 9.29
C SER A 230 -9.46 -13.03 7.85
N GLU A 231 -9.85 -13.98 6.98
CA GLU A 231 -9.60 -13.90 5.53
C GLU A 231 -10.29 -12.68 4.90
N ASP A 232 -11.51 -12.37 5.33
CA ASP A 232 -12.26 -11.19 4.85
C ASP A 232 -11.59 -9.88 5.26
N GLU A 233 -11.10 -9.78 6.49
CA GLU A 233 -10.34 -8.61 6.96
C GLU A 233 -9.06 -8.46 6.14
N LEU A 234 -8.37 -9.55 5.86
CA LEU A 234 -7.15 -9.56 5.07
C LEU A 234 -7.40 -9.14 3.61
N LEU A 235 -8.47 -9.65 2.97
CA LEU A 235 -8.88 -9.19 1.65
C LEU A 235 -9.20 -7.70 1.65
N LYS A 236 -9.89 -7.21 2.67
CA LYS A 236 -10.21 -5.78 2.78
C LYS A 236 -8.93 -4.95 2.89
N VAL A 237 -7.95 -5.39 3.69
CA VAL A 237 -6.64 -4.72 3.80
C VAL A 237 -5.89 -4.69 2.48
N VAL A 238 -5.95 -5.76 1.70
CA VAL A 238 -5.12 -5.90 0.51
C VAL A 238 -5.77 -5.25 -0.72
N LEU A 239 -7.10 -5.23 -0.80
CA LEU A 239 -7.82 -4.84 -2.01
C LEU A 239 -8.87 -3.73 -1.84
N GLY A 240 -9.15 -3.26 -0.62
CA GLY A 240 -10.26 -2.32 -0.35
C GLY A 240 -10.18 -1.01 -1.15
N ALA A 241 -8.97 -0.48 -1.33
CA ALA A 241 -8.77 0.79 -2.04
C ALA A 241 -8.82 0.67 -3.56
N VAL A 242 -8.30 -0.43 -4.11
CA VAL A 242 -8.28 -0.65 -5.57
C VAL A 242 -9.55 -1.29 -6.08
N ILE A 243 -10.34 -1.87 -5.20
CA ILE A 243 -11.61 -2.43 -5.57
C ILE A 243 -12.66 -2.17 -4.49
N LYS A 244 -13.78 -1.56 -4.87
CA LYS A 244 -14.73 -0.93 -3.92
C LYS A 244 -15.95 -1.77 -3.52
N LYS A 245 -16.36 -2.74 -4.33
CA LYS A 245 -17.46 -3.68 -4.01
C LYS A 245 -17.11 -5.08 -4.49
N ILE A 246 -16.92 -6.07 -3.60
CA ILE A 246 -16.47 -7.45 -3.94
C ILE A 246 -17.44 -8.11 -4.91
N ASP A 247 -18.74 -7.97 -4.62
CA ASP A 247 -19.84 -8.62 -5.35
C ASP A 247 -20.01 -8.16 -6.82
N ILE A 248 -19.35 -7.07 -7.23
CA ILE A 248 -19.44 -6.51 -8.59
C ILE A 248 -18.25 -6.96 -9.48
N ARG A 249 -17.17 -7.49 -8.89
CA ARG A 249 -15.79 -7.39 -9.44
C ARG A 249 -15.43 -8.23 -10.64
N ALA A 250 -15.95 -9.45 -10.80
CA ALA A 250 -15.42 -10.34 -11.84
C ALA A 250 -15.82 -9.92 -13.27
N SER A 251 -16.98 -9.28 -13.44
CA SER A 251 -17.53 -8.95 -14.76
C SER A 251 -17.15 -7.57 -15.29
N GLU A 252 -16.86 -6.59 -14.44
CA GLU A 252 -16.70 -5.19 -14.84
C GLU A 252 -15.24 -4.73 -15.00
N LEU A 253 -14.30 -5.43 -14.38
CA LEU A 253 -12.92 -4.97 -14.33
C LEU A 253 -12.16 -5.13 -15.65
N HIS A 254 -12.63 -5.99 -16.57
CA HIS A 254 -11.96 -6.30 -17.86
C HIS A 254 -10.43 -6.45 -17.73
N LEU A 255 -9.96 -6.90 -16.57
CA LEU A 255 -8.55 -7.01 -16.26
C LEU A 255 -8.01 -8.22 -17.02
N ASP A 256 -7.08 -7.97 -17.93
CA ASP A 256 -6.37 -9.03 -18.63
C ASP A 256 -5.33 -9.66 -17.69
N ASN A 257 -5.76 -10.68 -16.96
CA ASN A 257 -4.89 -11.43 -16.05
C ASN A 257 -3.91 -12.37 -16.80
N THR A 258 -3.90 -12.36 -18.15
CA THR A 258 -3.16 -13.32 -18.97
C THR A 258 -1.78 -12.82 -19.41
N ALA A 259 -1.50 -11.51 -19.33
CA ALA A 259 -0.21 -10.92 -19.69
C ALA A 259 0.31 -9.95 -18.60
N PRO A 260 1.64 -9.91 -18.33
CA PRO A 260 2.21 -8.87 -17.47
C PRO A 260 1.94 -7.50 -18.09
N THR A 261 1.35 -6.59 -17.31
CA THR A 261 1.22 -5.18 -17.68
C THR A 261 2.61 -4.55 -17.79
N ALA A 262 2.82 -3.67 -18.77
CA ALA A 262 4.09 -2.96 -18.90
C ALA A 262 4.34 -2.10 -17.65
N ARG A 263 5.53 -2.25 -17.06
CA ARG A 263 6.00 -1.50 -15.89
C ARG A 263 7.08 -0.51 -16.32
N ALA A 264 7.11 0.66 -15.70
CA ALA A 264 8.18 1.61 -15.97
C ALA A 264 9.52 1.00 -15.52
N ASP A 265 10.56 1.11 -16.36
CA ASP A 265 11.86 0.50 -16.05
C ASP A 265 12.38 1.06 -14.72
N ARG A 266 12.72 0.14 -13.83
CA ARG A 266 13.08 0.43 -12.45
C ARG A 266 14.60 0.53 -12.37
N ASP A 267 15.23 1.41 -13.18
CA ASP A 267 16.68 1.56 -13.37
C ASP A 267 17.49 0.96 -12.20
N TYR A 268 17.99 -0.25 -12.41
CA TYR A 268 18.64 -1.04 -11.36
C TYR A 268 19.89 -0.32 -10.85
N ASP A 269 19.98 -0.15 -9.54
CA ASP A 269 21.25 0.11 -8.87
C ASP A 269 21.63 -1.15 -8.11
N GLU A 270 22.55 -1.92 -8.67
CA GLU A 270 23.23 -3.02 -7.96
C GLU A 270 23.93 -2.52 -6.68
N GLU A 271 24.08 -1.21 -6.50
CA GLU A 271 24.77 -0.59 -5.36
C GLU A 271 23.87 -0.31 -4.14
N ASN A 272 22.54 -0.41 -4.23
CA ASN A 272 21.67 -0.35 -3.04
C ASN A 272 21.61 -1.68 -2.27
N VAL A 273 22.63 -2.53 -2.47
CA VAL A 273 22.76 -3.88 -1.94
C VAL A 273 23.49 -3.93 -0.59
N ILE A 274 22.86 -3.42 0.49
CA ILE A 274 23.11 -3.87 1.90
C ILE A 274 21.88 -4.40 2.65
#